data_AF-A0A257YYG1-F1
#
_entry.id   AF-A0A257YYG1-F1
#
_cell.length_a   1.000
_cell.length_b   1.000
_cell.length_c   1.000
_cell.angle_alpha   90.00
_cell.angle_beta   90.00
_cell.angle_gamma   90.00
#
_symmetry.space_group_name_H-M   'P 1'
#
loop_
_entity.id
_entity.type
_entity.pdbx_description
1 polymer ?
#
loop_
_entity_poly.entity_id
_entity_poly.type
_entity_poly.pdbx_seq_one_letter_code
_entity_poly.pdbx_strand_id
1 'polypeptide(L)'
;MAFSGLTDGISRGIEGAGATLSETFLDTTLRLGVTGLSRAGKTVFITALVANLLQRGRMPQFKAQAEGRIDAVYLQPQPDVTLPRFDY
;
A
#
# COMPACT_ATOMS: atom_id res chain seq x y z
N MET A 1 -20.95 -37.79 -21.39
CA MET A 1 -20.69 -37.47 -19.98
C MET A 1 -19.30 -36.87 -19.69
N ALA A 2 -18.25 -37.14 -20.49
CA ALA A 2 -16.91 -36.58 -20.23
C ALA A 2 -16.77 -35.06 -20.51
N PHE A 3 -17.51 -34.52 -21.49
CA PHE A 3 -17.39 -33.10 -21.88
C PHE A 3 -17.93 -32.12 -20.81
N SER A 4 -18.92 -32.51 -20.01
CA SER A 4 -19.49 -31.66 -18.95
C SER A 4 -18.48 -31.37 -17.84
N GLY A 5 -17.63 -32.35 -17.49
CA GLY A 5 -16.63 -32.20 -16.43
C GLY A 5 -15.47 -31.28 -16.81
N LEU A 6 -15.10 -31.21 -18.10
CA LEU A 6 -14.11 -30.24 -18.57
C LEU A 6 -14.66 -28.81 -18.50
N THR A 7 -15.92 -28.60 -18.86
CA THR A 7 -16.57 -27.29 -18.80
C THR A 7 -16.67 -26.80 -17.35
N ASP A 8 -17.03 -27.67 -16.41
CA ASP A 8 -17.11 -27.32 -14.97
C ASP A 8 -15.74 -27.08 -14.32
N GLY A 9 -14.67 -27.73 -14.81
CA GLY A 9 -13.31 -27.48 -14.35
C GLY A 9 -12.76 -26.14 -14.84
N ILE A 10 -13.06 -25.77 -16.10
CA ILE A 10 -12.64 -24.51 -16.69
C ILE A 10 -13.41 -23.33 -16.08
N SER A 11 -14.73 -23.45 -15.85
CA SER A 11 -15.50 -22.36 -15.21
C SER A 11 -15.01 -22.08 -13.80
N ARG A 12 -14.77 -23.13 -13.00
CA ARG A 12 -14.28 -23.02 -11.62
C ARG A 12 -12.85 -22.48 -11.55
N GLY A 13 -12.02 -22.79 -12.53
CA GLY A 13 -10.68 -22.22 -12.67
C GLY A 13 -10.70 -20.73 -12.99
N ILE A 14 -11.64 -20.27 -13.81
CA ILE A 14 -11.83 -18.85 -14.15
C ILE A 14 -12.43 -18.08 -12.96
N GLU A 15 -13.41 -18.65 -12.26
CA GLU A 15 -13.98 -18.06 -11.04
C GLU A 15 -12.96 -17.98 -9.90
N GLY A 16 -12.13 -19.03 -9.71
CA GLY A 16 -11.05 -19.04 -8.74
C GLY A 16 -9.94 -18.03 -9.06
N ALA A 17 -9.55 -17.92 -10.33
CA ALA A 17 -8.58 -16.91 -10.77
C ALA A 17 -9.13 -15.48 -10.61
N GLY A 18 -10.42 -15.26 -10.88
CA GLY A 18 -11.09 -13.99 -10.63
C GLY A 18 -11.13 -13.60 -9.15
N ALA A 19 -11.35 -14.57 -8.26
CA ALA A 19 -11.34 -14.36 -6.81
C ALA A 19 -9.94 -14.01 -6.26
N THR A 20 -8.88 -14.68 -6.72
CA THR A 20 -7.50 -14.38 -6.31
C THR A 20 -7.03 -13.01 -6.80
N LEU A 21 -7.45 -12.58 -7.99
CA LEU A 21 -7.23 -11.21 -8.45
C LEU A 21 -7.97 -10.21 -7.56
N SER A 22 -9.22 -10.50 -7.18
CA SER A 22 -10.02 -9.64 -6.31
C SER A 22 -9.42 -9.47 -4.91
N GLU A 23 -8.74 -10.48 -4.36
CA GLU A 23 -8.00 -10.39 -3.10
C GLU A 23 -6.73 -9.55 -3.21
N THR A 24 -6.03 -9.62 -4.36
CA THR A 24 -4.83 -8.79 -4.62
C THR A 24 -5.19 -7.30 -4.76
N PHE A 25 -6.45 -6.97 -5.08
CA PHE A 25 -6.97 -5.59 -5.12
C PHE A 25 -7.51 -5.08 -3.77
N LEU A 26 -7.41 -5.86 -2.68
CA LEU A 26 -7.74 -5.41 -1.31
C LEU A 26 -6.55 -4.77 -0.59
N ASP A 27 -5.66 -4.10 -1.32
CA ASP A 27 -4.67 -3.24 -0.69
C ASP A 27 -5.40 -2.18 0.13
N THR A 28 -5.28 -2.27 1.46
CA THR A 28 -5.89 -1.31 2.37
C THR A 28 -5.21 0.03 2.18
N THR A 29 -5.83 0.93 1.40
CA THR A 29 -5.27 2.28 1.18
C THR A 29 -5.65 3.23 2.31
N LEU A 30 -4.67 3.93 2.87
CA LEU A 30 -4.87 5.04 3.80
C LEU A 30 -4.44 6.35 3.15
N ARG A 31 -5.31 7.37 3.18
CA ARG A 31 -4.95 8.74 2.77
C ARG A 31 -4.80 9.63 4.01
N LEU A 32 -3.60 10.19 4.20
CA LEU A 32 -3.29 11.06 5.34
C LEU A 32 -3.21 12.52 4.89
N GLY A 33 -4.11 13.36 5.41
CA GLY A 33 -4.02 14.81 5.22
C GLY A 33 -3.06 15.44 6.22
N VAL A 34 -2.10 16.23 5.74
CA VAL A 34 -1.16 17.01 6.58
C VAL A 34 -1.42 18.49 6.37
N THR A 35 -1.81 19.19 7.44
CA THR A 35 -2.14 20.63 7.42
C THR A 35 -1.57 21.36 8.63
N GLY A 36 -1.75 22.67 8.69
CA GLY A 36 -1.26 23.55 9.74
C GLY A 36 -0.89 24.93 9.21
N LEU A 37 -0.73 25.89 10.13
CA LEU A 37 -0.32 27.25 9.82
C LEU A 37 1.01 27.30 9.05
N SER A 38 1.29 28.46 8.44
CA SER A 38 2.61 28.69 7.84
C SER A 38 3.71 28.49 8.89
N ARG A 39 4.82 27.88 8.47
CA ARG A 39 5.96 27.54 9.34
C ARG A 39 5.69 26.54 10.48
N ALA A 40 4.52 25.91 10.55
CA ALA A 40 4.22 24.87 11.54
C ALA A 40 5.02 23.55 11.34
N GLY A 41 5.87 23.47 10.30
CA GLY A 41 6.75 22.32 10.08
C GLY A 41 6.18 21.20 9.19
N LYS A 42 5.10 21.45 8.44
CA LYS A 42 4.47 20.45 7.54
C LYS A 42 5.47 19.72 6.63
N THR A 43 6.38 20.46 5.98
CA THR A 43 7.41 19.89 5.10
C THR A 43 8.36 18.98 5.87
N VAL A 44 8.93 19.48 6.98
CA VAL A 44 9.86 18.72 7.83
C VAL A 44 9.19 17.45 8.37
N PHE A 45 7.92 17.55 8.76
CA PHE A 45 7.13 16.40 9.20
C PHE A 45 6.99 15.33 8.12
N ILE A 46 6.57 15.70 6.91
CA ILE A 46 6.40 14.74 5.80
C ILE A 46 7.74 14.11 5.43
N THR A 47 8.80 14.91 5.26
CA THR A 47 10.15 14.42 4.95
C THR A 47 10.63 13.42 6.00
N ALA A 48 10.50 13.77 7.29
CA ALA A 48 10.91 12.87 8.37
C ALA A 48 10.07 11.59 8.41
N LEU A 49 8.76 11.68 8.19
CA LEU A 49 7.88 10.50 8.14
C LEU A 49 8.31 9.56 7.00
N VAL A 50 8.50 10.07 5.79
CA VAL A 50 8.92 9.25 4.64
C VAL A 50 10.30 8.64 4.89
N ALA A 51 11.27 9.43 5.38
CA ALA A 51 12.62 8.95 5.68
C ALA A 51 12.62 7.82 6.73
N ASN A 52 11.84 7.94 7.82
CA ASN A 52 11.77 6.91 8.86
C ASN A 52 11.05 5.63 8.40
N LEU A 53 10.05 5.75 7.51
CA LEU A 53 9.39 4.58 6.93
C LEU A 53 10.32 3.81 5.98
N LEU A 54 11.09 4.52 5.15
CA LEU A 54 12.08 3.91 4.25
C LEU A 54 13.27 3.33 5.03
N GLN A 55 13.82 4.10 5.96
CA GLN A 55 14.94 3.73 6.82
C GLN A 55 14.40 3.42 8.21
N ARG A 56 13.81 2.22 8.37
CA ARG A 56 13.08 1.72 9.56
C ARG A 56 13.85 1.71 10.90
N GLY A 57 15.03 2.33 10.96
CA GLY A 57 15.78 2.54 12.18
C GLY A 57 15.15 3.63 13.05
N ARG A 58 14.89 3.31 14.32
CA ARG A 58 14.43 4.23 15.38
C ARG A 58 12.92 4.55 15.41
N MET A 59 12.07 3.59 15.05
CA MET A 59 10.62 3.67 15.33
C MET A 59 10.15 2.70 16.44
N PRO A 60 10.71 2.76 17.68
CA PRO A 60 10.35 1.82 18.74
C PRO A 60 8.87 1.93 19.17
N GLN A 61 8.27 3.10 18.99
CA GLN A 61 6.84 3.32 19.29
C GLN A 61 5.92 2.87 18.16
N PHE A 62 6.46 2.58 16.98
CA PHE A 62 5.66 2.07 15.88
C PHE A 62 5.54 0.56 16.02
N LYS A 63 4.46 0.12 16.68
CA LYS A 63 4.20 -1.28 17.04
C LYS A 63 4.41 -2.26 15.89
N ALA A 64 3.96 -1.92 14.68
CA ALA A 64 4.15 -2.78 13.51
C ALA A 64 5.63 -3.04 13.19
N GLN A 65 6.49 -2.03 13.34
CA GLN A 65 7.93 -2.24 13.24
C GLN A 65 8.50 -2.96 14.47
N ALA A 66 8.10 -2.57 15.68
CA ALA A 66 8.62 -3.20 16.90
C ALA A 66 8.33 -4.72 16.95
N GLU A 67 7.22 -5.16 16.38
CA GLU A 67 6.82 -6.57 16.25
C GLU A 67 7.38 -7.27 15.00
N GLY A 68 8.15 -6.55 14.16
CA GLY A 68 8.74 -7.11 12.94
C GLY A 68 7.73 -7.47 11.84
N ARG A 69 6.54 -6.84 11.82
CA ARG A 69 5.46 -7.14 10.86
C ARG A 69 5.59 -6.44 9.51
N ILE A 70 6.60 -5.60 9.33
CA ILE A 70 6.81 -4.83 8.09
C ILE A 70 7.86 -5.54 7.25
N ASP A 71 7.43 -6.22 6.18
CA ASP A 71 8.34 -6.92 5.27
C ASP A 71 9.14 -5.91 4.42
N ALA A 72 8.44 -5.02 3.73
CA ALA A 72 9.02 -4.05 2.82
C ALA A 72 8.33 -2.70 2.90
N VAL A 73 9.09 -1.65 2.58
CA VAL A 73 8.59 -0.30 2.36
C VAL A 73 9.28 0.24 1.12
N TYR A 74 8.49 0.78 0.20
CA TYR A 74 8.97 1.44 -1.00
C TYR A 74 8.00 2.56 -1.37
N LEU A 75 8.48 3.51 -2.15
CA LEU A 75 7.62 4.56 -2.67
C LEU A 75 6.94 4.10 -3.94
N GLN A 76 5.63 4.32 -3.97
CA GLN A 76 4.83 4.12 -5.15
C GLN A 76 4.66 5.43 -5.90
N PRO A 77 4.57 5.40 -7.24
CA PRO A 77 4.21 6.57 -8.01
C PRO A 77 2.88 7.15 -7.52
N GLN A 78 2.84 8.47 -7.40
CA GLN A 78 1.60 9.15 -7.04
C GLN A 78 0.52 8.84 -8.10
N PRO A 79 -0.70 8.44 -7.70
CA PRO A 79 -1.75 8.04 -8.63
C PRO A 79 -2.33 9.22 -9.42
N ASP A 80 -2.25 10.43 -8.84
CA ASP A 80 -2.73 11.67 -9.46
C ASP A 80 -1.55 12.43 -10.07
N VAL A 81 -1.52 12.47 -11.40
CA VAL A 81 -0.48 13.16 -12.19
C VAL A 81 -0.73 14.66 -12.36
N THR A 82 -1.89 15.15 -11.95
CA THR A 82 -2.26 16.57 -12.05
C THR A 82 -1.77 17.37 -10.85
N LEU A 83 -1.44 16.68 -9.76
CA LEU A 83 -0.92 17.29 -8.54
C LEU A 83 0.61 17.40 -8.57
N PRO A 84 1.18 18.48 -8.03
CA PRO A 84 2.61 18.55 -7.77
C PRO A 84 3.05 17.41 -6.86
N ARG A 85 4.22 16.83 -7.15
CA ARG A 85 4.85 15.83 -6.30
C ARG A 85 5.55 16.51 -5.12
N PHE A 86 5.54 15.83 -3.99
CA PHE A 86 6.32 16.26 -2.83
C PHE A 86 7.80 15.90 -3.05
N ASP A 87 8.69 16.87 -2.81
CA ASP A 87 10.14 16.74 -2.87
C ASP A 87 10.67 16.39 -1.47
N TYR A 88 10.98 15.11 -1.21
CA TYR A 88 11.41 14.61 0.11
C TYR A 88 12.87 14.13 0.11
#